data_AF-A0A969L9Y6-F1
#
_entry.id   AF-A0A969L9Y6-F1
#
_cell.length_a   1.000
_cell.length_b   1.000
_cell.length_c   1.000
_cell.angle_alpha   90.00
_cell.angle_beta   90.00
_cell.angle_gamma   90.00
#
_symmetry.space_group_name_H-M   'P 1'
#
loop_
_entity.id
_entity.type
_entity.pdbx_description
1 polymer ?
#
loop_
_entity_poly.entity_id
_entity_poly.type
_entity_poly.pdbx_seq_one_letter_code
_entity_poly.pdbx_strand_id
1 'polypeptide(L)'
;MATSASSPPRTQVYTLRMAWVLLLGGFVIFCGLVLASLVLFRDYRLNATLQHEAVLIVRAPEEWVTWRRTGRTTFERARNEQTLAPGDRLRIASSAGYGQAATIVLFDQSALDLWAGADLELRQMETTRWSNRAQVIQLQQNDGYVRYDLQSSTPYEQTIFRVAVPNATVELAPGGSYSIALMPGERRVLFPNDNIRIETIVDVAVRSGMARIQGGGETGVLQAGERSVIDPAGIPSAAMPALWNLIKDTNFNQYSEEEYNNTTITDQPMLIRSNTWQVYSGPPGADATGFFKLANTCPPPQITGNCAPEELEHAAWFVRSGGQIEGFTTGIRQMLGYTNTGIDISEYRSLVFSMWVRVHHQSIALTGEEGTECPVMVRFLTKRANPTDEEQERVICFYYAETTDREPARADGITYYQLQKDAWYHLSIDLRSTEWMPEARYLRSVAIYANGHDYDSQVANVSLVGSHFDANELSPARLLGR
;
A
#
# COMPACT_ATOMS: atom_id res chain seq x y z
N MET A 1 28.43 97.90 36.23
CA MET A 1 28.95 97.42 34.93
C MET A 1 29.92 96.28 35.19
N ALA A 2 29.70 95.17 34.48
CA ALA A 2 30.60 94.04 34.21
C ALA A 2 31.20 93.25 35.40
N THR A 3 30.55 92.15 35.74
CA THR A 3 31.07 91.01 36.52
C THR A 3 32.07 90.20 35.70
N SER A 4 33.30 90.00 36.20
CA SER A 4 34.32 89.18 35.56
C SER A 4 34.15 87.70 35.96
N ALA A 5 33.76 86.86 35.00
CA ALA A 5 33.70 85.41 35.18
C ALA A 5 35.11 84.79 35.05
N SER A 6 35.58 84.14 36.12
CA SER A 6 36.81 83.34 36.10
C SER A 6 36.57 82.07 35.27
N SER A 7 37.44 81.83 34.29
CA SER A 7 37.38 80.61 33.46
C SER A 7 37.88 79.41 34.26
N PRO A 8 37.19 78.26 34.27
CA PRO A 8 37.57 77.11 35.07
C PRO A 8 38.89 76.47 34.60
N PRO A 9 39.70 75.90 35.50
CA PRO A 9 40.99 75.27 35.17
C PRO A 9 40.82 74.08 34.20
N ARG A 10 41.72 73.93 33.21
CA ARG A 10 41.65 72.91 32.14
C ARG A 10 41.48 71.46 32.65
N THR A 11 41.97 71.15 33.84
CA THR A 11 41.82 69.84 34.50
C THR A 11 40.38 69.51 34.89
N GLN A 12 39.57 70.51 35.23
CA GLN A 12 38.15 70.37 35.59
C GLN A 12 37.26 70.05 34.38
N VAL A 13 37.62 70.60 33.21
CA VAL A 13 36.88 70.35 31.96
C VAL A 13 37.12 68.92 31.46
N TYR A 14 38.33 68.39 31.65
CA TYR A 14 38.68 67.03 31.26
C TYR A 14 37.97 65.98 32.15
N THR A 15 37.96 66.18 33.47
CA THR A 15 37.25 65.29 34.40
C THR A 15 35.75 65.30 34.18
N LEU A 16 35.16 66.48 33.89
CA LEU A 16 33.73 66.59 33.56
C LEU A 16 33.38 65.82 32.27
N ARG A 17 34.20 65.94 31.22
CA ARG A 17 34.00 65.20 29.96
C ARG A 17 34.12 63.69 30.16
N MET A 18 35.13 63.23 30.92
CA MET A 18 35.26 61.80 31.26
C MET A 18 34.07 61.29 32.07
N ALA A 19 33.58 62.07 33.04
CA ALA A 19 32.41 61.71 33.84
C ALA A 19 31.14 61.56 32.97
N TRP A 20 30.89 62.48 32.04
CA TRP A 20 29.78 62.38 31.09
C TRP A 20 29.92 61.20 30.13
N VAL A 21 31.13 60.90 29.63
CA VAL A 21 31.37 59.73 28.76
C VAL A 21 31.11 58.43 29.52
N LEU A 22 31.55 58.32 30.77
CA LEU A 22 31.29 57.13 31.61
C LEU A 22 29.81 56.99 31.94
N LEU A 23 29.12 58.08 32.30
CA LEU A 23 27.68 58.07 32.58
C LEU A 23 26.85 57.70 31.33
N LEU A 24 27.14 58.32 30.18
CA LEU A 24 26.46 58.03 28.92
C LEU A 24 26.78 56.61 28.44
N GLY A 25 28.03 56.17 28.55
CA GLY A 25 28.44 54.80 28.21
C GLY A 25 27.72 53.77 29.07
N GLY A 26 27.68 53.99 30.40
CA GLY A 26 26.94 53.14 31.33
C GLY A 26 25.43 53.12 31.05
N PHE A 27 24.84 54.28 30.73
CA PHE A 27 23.42 54.39 30.37
C PHE A 27 23.11 53.62 29.08
N VAL A 28 23.93 53.76 28.04
CA VAL A 28 23.76 53.03 26.77
C VAL A 28 23.89 51.53 26.99
N ILE A 29 24.88 51.08 27.77
CA ILE A 29 25.03 49.65 28.12
C ILE A 29 23.81 49.15 28.88
N PHE A 30 23.33 49.90 29.87
CA PHE A 30 22.12 49.55 30.63
C PHE A 30 20.88 49.45 29.74
N CYS A 31 20.64 50.44 28.88
CA CYS A 31 19.54 50.41 27.91
C CYS A 31 19.66 49.22 26.95
N GLY A 32 20.88 48.92 26.49
CA GLY A 32 21.16 47.75 25.65
C GLY A 32 20.85 46.43 26.36
N LEU A 33 21.24 46.29 27.64
CA LEU A 33 20.93 45.12 28.46
C LEU A 33 19.42 44.95 28.68
N VAL A 34 18.70 46.04 29.01
CA VAL A 34 17.24 46.00 29.19
C VAL A 34 16.54 45.59 27.89
N LEU A 35 16.94 46.17 26.76
CA LEU A 35 16.37 45.79 25.45
C LEU A 35 16.66 44.33 25.12
N ALA A 36 17.90 43.87 25.32
CA ALA A 36 18.29 42.48 25.10
C ALA A 36 17.48 41.53 26.01
N SER A 37 17.28 41.86 27.29
CA SER A 37 16.45 41.07 28.20
C SER A 37 14.99 41.00 27.75
N LEU A 38 14.41 42.10 27.27
CA LEU A 38 13.04 42.11 26.75
C LEU A 38 12.89 41.27 25.47
N VAL A 39 13.87 41.36 24.56
CA VAL A 39 13.89 40.56 23.33
C VAL A 39 14.06 39.07 23.64
N LEU A 40 15.01 38.71 24.51
CA LEU A 40 15.22 37.32 24.93
C LEU A 40 14.01 36.76 25.69
N PHE A 41 13.39 37.55 26.57
CA PHE A 41 12.17 37.13 27.27
C PHE A 41 11.00 36.92 26.31
N ARG A 42 10.82 37.82 25.34
CA ARG A 42 9.81 37.67 24.29
C ARG A 42 10.09 36.43 23.45
N ASP A 43 11.33 36.23 23.01
CA ASP A 43 11.72 35.08 22.19
C ASP A 43 11.49 33.76 22.94
N TYR A 44 11.96 33.69 24.19
CA TYR A 44 11.72 32.54 25.06
C TYR A 44 10.23 32.26 25.26
N ARG A 45 9.41 33.29 25.51
CA ARG A 45 7.96 33.10 25.67
C ARG A 45 7.31 32.56 24.38
N LEU A 46 7.80 32.98 23.22
CA LEU A 46 7.20 32.60 21.94
C LEU A 46 7.67 31.22 21.47
N ASN A 47 8.91 30.83 21.77
CA ASN A 47 9.55 29.63 21.20
C ASN A 47 9.83 28.52 22.22
N ALA A 48 9.69 28.75 23.54
CA ALA A 48 9.84 27.67 24.50
C ALA A 48 8.80 26.57 24.24
N THR A 49 9.25 25.32 24.13
CA THR A 49 8.39 24.17 23.83
C THR A 49 8.11 23.32 25.07
N LEU A 50 7.04 22.52 24.98
CA LEU A 50 6.68 21.47 25.92
C LEU A 50 6.59 20.16 25.14
N GLN A 51 7.33 19.15 25.57
CA GLN A 51 7.25 17.81 25.00
C GLN A 51 6.02 17.07 25.50
N HIS A 52 5.42 16.28 24.62
CA HIS A 52 4.26 15.44 24.92
C HIS A 52 4.57 13.97 24.68
N GLU A 53 3.75 13.12 25.27
CA GLU A 53 3.80 11.68 25.13
C GLU A 53 2.59 11.18 24.33
N ALA A 54 2.69 9.97 23.81
CA ALA A 54 1.62 9.26 23.13
C ALA A 54 1.25 7.99 23.90
N VAL A 55 0.11 7.38 23.59
CA VAL A 55 -0.35 6.15 24.21
C VAL A 55 -0.50 5.06 23.15
N LEU A 56 0.07 3.89 23.41
CA LEU A 56 -0.07 2.71 22.57
C LEU A 56 -1.30 1.90 22.97
N ILE A 57 -2.12 1.52 22.00
CA ILE A 57 -3.21 0.54 22.14
C ILE A 57 -2.81 -0.69 21.33
N VAL A 58 -2.75 -1.84 21.99
CA VAL A 58 -2.34 -3.11 21.37
C VAL A 58 -3.59 -3.92 21.02
N ARG A 59 -3.72 -4.33 19.75
CA ARG A 59 -4.88 -5.10 19.23
C ARG A 59 -4.53 -6.54 18.87
N ALA A 60 -3.31 -6.74 18.41
CA ALA A 60 -2.70 -8.05 18.23
C ALA A 60 -2.21 -8.63 19.57
N PRO A 61 -1.93 -9.95 19.64
CA PRO A 61 -1.14 -10.51 20.73
C PRO A 61 0.12 -9.69 21.05
N GLU A 62 0.34 -9.39 22.33
CA GLU A 62 1.40 -8.47 22.77
C GLU A 62 2.80 -8.92 22.34
N GLU A 63 3.04 -10.22 22.17
CA GLU A 63 4.31 -10.75 21.68
C GLU A 63 4.69 -10.29 20.27
N TRP A 64 3.73 -9.81 19.48
CA TRP A 64 3.97 -9.30 18.13
C TRP A 64 4.24 -7.79 18.10
N VAL A 65 4.04 -7.09 19.21
CA VAL A 65 4.27 -5.65 19.32
C VAL A 65 5.48 -5.43 20.21
N THR A 66 6.54 -4.89 19.63
CA THR A 66 7.78 -4.62 20.36
C THR A 66 8.10 -3.13 20.35
N TRP A 67 8.62 -2.65 21.46
CA TRP A 67 8.93 -1.25 21.69
C TRP A 67 10.36 -1.12 22.20
N ARG A 68 11.04 -0.06 21.76
CA ARG A 68 12.37 0.30 22.22
C ARG A 68 12.35 1.73 22.70
N ARG A 69 12.66 1.90 23.99
CA ARG A 69 12.85 3.22 24.59
C ARG A 69 14.04 3.96 23.98
N THR A 70 13.94 5.28 23.87
CA THR A 70 15.08 6.14 23.57
C THR A 70 16.30 5.84 24.46
N GLY A 71 17.49 5.82 23.87
CA GLY A 71 18.75 5.48 24.56
C GLY A 71 18.97 4.00 24.86
N ARG A 72 18.00 3.10 24.61
CA ARG A 72 18.18 1.65 24.69
C ARG A 72 18.43 1.04 23.32
N THR A 73 19.13 -0.10 23.30
CA THR A 73 19.44 -0.85 22.07
C THR A 73 18.50 -2.03 21.83
N THR A 74 17.90 -2.58 22.89
CA THR A 74 17.06 -3.76 22.84
C THR A 74 15.57 -3.41 22.74
N PHE A 75 14.86 -4.15 21.90
CA PHE A 75 13.40 -4.13 21.86
C PHE A 75 12.84 -4.99 23.00
N GLU A 76 11.80 -4.48 23.65
CA GLU A 76 11.04 -5.14 24.70
C GLU A 76 9.61 -5.37 24.21
N ARG A 77 8.88 -6.27 24.85
CA ARG A 77 7.46 -6.46 24.56
C ARG A 77 6.70 -5.19 24.97
N ALA A 78 5.91 -4.65 24.05
CA ALA A 78 5.03 -3.52 24.34
C ALA A 78 3.79 -4.00 25.10
N ARG A 79 3.25 -3.14 25.95
CA ARG A 79 2.02 -3.41 26.71
C ARG A 79 0.89 -2.56 26.17
N ASN A 80 -0.34 -3.02 26.35
CA ASN A 80 -1.48 -2.14 26.13
C ASN A 80 -1.41 -0.92 27.08
N GLU A 81 -1.81 0.24 26.57
CA GLU A 81 -1.73 1.55 27.24
C GLU A 81 -0.29 2.00 27.60
N GLN A 82 0.72 1.44 26.92
CA GLN A 82 2.10 1.86 27.10
C GLN A 82 2.29 3.32 26.66
N THR A 83 2.82 4.15 27.56
CA THR A 83 3.25 5.51 27.24
C THR A 83 4.50 5.49 26.36
N LEU A 84 4.47 6.28 25.29
CA LEU A 84 5.55 6.43 24.31
C LEU A 84 6.06 7.88 24.32
N ALA A 85 7.36 8.05 24.48
CA ALA A 85 8.01 9.36 24.49
C ALA A 85 8.73 9.64 23.16
N PRO A 86 9.07 10.91 22.86
CA PRO A 86 9.97 11.22 21.75
C PRO A 86 11.30 10.45 21.84
N GLY A 87 11.72 9.89 20.72
CA GLY A 87 12.87 8.99 20.55
C GLY A 87 12.53 7.50 20.68
N ASP A 88 11.31 7.16 21.10
CA ASP A 88 10.88 5.77 21.17
C ASP A 88 10.57 5.20 19.78
N ARG A 89 10.80 3.90 19.61
CA ARG A 89 10.56 3.17 18.35
C ARG A 89 9.68 1.96 18.60
N LEU A 90 8.66 1.81 17.77
CA LEU A 90 7.72 0.69 17.78
C LEU A 90 7.94 -0.18 16.54
N ARG A 91 7.86 -1.50 16.73
CA ARG A 91 7.93 -2.50 15.65
C ARG A 91 6.85 -3.54 15.82
N ILE A 92 6.14 -3.80 14.73
CA ILE A 92 5.16 -4.85 14.63
C ILE A 92 5.79 -6.03 13.88
N ALA A 93 5.69 -7.23 14.42
CA ALA A 93 6.16 -8.44 13.75
C ALA A 93 5.44 -8.60 12.39
N SER A 94 6.15 -9.08 11.37
CA SER A 94 5.53 -9.42 10.08
C SER A 94 4.51 -10.56 10.19
N SER A 95 4.56 -11.33 11.28
CA SER A 95 3.60 -12.37 11.62
C SER A 95 2.38 -11.88 12.40
N ALA A 96 2.23 -10.57 12.65
CA ALA A 96 1.26 -10.01 13.60
C ALA A 96 -0.23 -10.15 13.24
N GLY A 97 -0.53 -10.91 12.21
CA GLY A 97 -1.89 -11.14 11.74
C GLY A 97 -2.34 -10.21 10.63
N TYR A 98 -3.63 -10.24 10.33
CA TYR A 98 -4.26 -9.42 9.30
C TYR A 98 -5.11 -8.32 9.95
N GLY A 99 -5.09 -7.15 9.33
CA GLY A 99 -5.64 -5.92 9.86
C GLY A 99 -4.69 -5.22 10.83
N GLN A 100 -5.26 -4.25 11.52
CA GLN A 100 -4.54 -3.38 12.43
C GLN A 100 -4.04 -4.15 13.66
N ALA A 101 -2.72 -4.13 13.87
CA ALA A 101 -2.05 -4.77 15.00
C ALA A 101 -1.94 -3.85 16.23
N ALA A 102 -1.77 -2.53 16.01
CA ALA A 102 -1.67 -1.55 17.08
C ALA A 102 -2.18 -0.17 16.64
N THR A 103 -2.49 0.69 17.62
CA THR A 103 -2.78 2.12 17.44
C THR A 103 -1.84 2.93 18.32
N ILE A 104 -1.21 3.98 17.81
CA ILE A 104 -0.61 5.03 18.64
C ILE A 104 -1.57 6.21 18.65
N VAL A 105 -2.10 6.56 19.81
CA VAL A 105 -2.90 7.76 20.02
C VAL A 105 -1.99 8.87 20.51
N LEU A 106 -1.87 9.92 19.71
CA LEU A 106 -1.03 11.09 20.00
C LEU A 106 -1.74 12.03 20.98
N PHE A 107 -0.98 12.96 21.56
CA PHE A 107 -1.49 13.92 22.55
C PHE A 107 -2.59 14.87 22.02
N ASP A 108 -2.66 15.05 20.70
CA ASP A 108 -3.68 15.83 20.01
C ASP A 108 -4.89 14.99 19.56
N GLN A 109 -4.96 13.72 19.98
CA GLN A 109 -5.96 12.72 19.60
C GLN A 109 -5.86 12.20 18.17
N SER A 110 -4.82 12.58 17.42
CA SER A 110 -4.51 11.92 16.14
C SER A 110 -4.17 10.44 16.39
N ALA A 111 -4.61 9.56 15.49
CA ALA A 111 -4.43 8.12 15.61
C ALA A 111 -3.53 7.60 14.49
N LEU A 112 -2.52 6.80 14.87
CA LEU A 112 -1.62 6.12 13.96
C LEU A 112 -1.86 4.62 14.04
N ASP A 113 -2.45 4.05 13.01
CA ASP A 113 -2.76 2.62 12.97
C ASP A 113 -1.59 1.88 12.29
N LEU A 114 -1.10 0.81 12.92
CA LEU A 114 0.06 0.05 12.45
C LEU A 114 -0.34 -1.39 12.10
N TRP A 115 0.15 -1.87 10.96
CA TRP A 115 -0.05 -3.23 10.46
C TRP A 115 1.20 -4.10 10.69
N ALA A 116 1.06 -5.39 10.40
CA ALA A 116 2.17 -6.33 10.42
C ALA A 116 3.38 -5.80 9.61
N GLY A 117 4.57 -5.88 10.21
CA GLY A 117 5.82 -5.38 9.62
C GLY A 117 6.06 -3.88 9.77
N ALA A 118 5.13 -3.10 10.33
CA ALA A 118 5.32 -1.67 10.53
C ALA A 118 6.46 -1.36 11.52
N ASP A 119 7.29 -0.37 11.16
CA ASP A 119 8.38 0.14 11.98
C ASP A 119 8.32 1.67 12.02
N LEU A 120 7.99 2.23 13.18
CA LEU A 120 7.75 3.65 13.36
C LEU A 120 8.52 4.20 14.57
N GLU A 121 9.20 5.31 14.37
CA GLU A 121 9.93 6.04 15.41
C GLU A 121 9.31 7.42 15.62
N LEU A 122 9.02 7.77 16.89
CA LEU A 122 8.47 9.06 17.27
C LEU A 122 9.62 10.06 17.40
N ARG A 123 9.88 10.93 16.43
CA ARG A 123 11.04 11.83 16.46
C ARG A 123 10.81 13.05 17.35
N GLN A 124 9.64 13.68 17.21
CA GLN A 124 9.33 14.93 17.89
C GLN A 124 7.83 15.03 18.11
N MET A 125 7.42 15.41 19.32
CA MET A 125 6.03 15.65 19.69
C MET A 125 6.04 16.79 20.70
N GLU A 126 5.81 18.01 20.22
CA GLU A 126 5.89 19.18 21.09
C GLU A 126 4.95 20.31 20.66
N THR A 127 4.63 21.16 21.62
CA THR A 127 3.87 22.39 21.39
C THR A 127 4.57 23.59 22.01
N THR A 128 4.28 24.79 21.54
CA THR A 128 4.73 26.01 22.20
C THR A 128 4.09 26.13 23.59
N ARG A 129 4.91 26.35 24.63
CA ARG A 129 4.51 26.28 26.04
C ARG A 129 3.69 27.48 26.50
N TRP A 130 4.04 28.68 26.05
CA TRP A 130 3.45 29.95 26.52
C TRP A 130 2.74 30.74 25.41
N SER A 131 2.60 30.14 24.24
CA SER A 131 1.89 30.69 23.08
C SER A 131 1.16 29.57 22.34
N ASN A 132 0.24 29.92 21.45
CA ASN A 132 -0.46 29.00 20.56
C ASN A 132 0.15 28.98 19.15
N ARG A 133 1.45 29.30 19.00
CA ARG A 133 2.06 29.44 17.69
C ARG A 133 2.19 28.13 16.93
N ALA A 134 2.70 27.09 17.58
CA ALA A 134 3.08 25.88 16.88
C ALA A 134 2.79 24.60 17.65
N GLN A 135 2.29 23.62 16.91
CA GLN A 135 2.29 22.20 17.25
C GLN A 135 3.14 21.47 16.21
N VAL A 136 4.10 20.67 16.67
CA VAL A 136 5.04 19.95 15.80
C VAL A 136 5.05 18.47 16.15
N ILE A 137 4.72 17.65 15.15
CA ILE A 137 4.79 16.20 15.20
C ILE A 137 5.67 15.74 14.05
N GLN A 138 6.81 15.10 14.38
CA GLN A 138 7.69 14.48 13.40
C GLN A 138 7.84 13.00 13.73
N LEU A 139 7.66 12.18 12.71
CA LEU A 139 7.72 10.73 12.76
C LEU A 139 8.72 10.23 11.73
N GLN A 140 9.24 9.03 11.94
CA GLN A 140 10.03 8.33 10.94
C GLN A 140 9.51 6.91 10.75
N GLN A 141 9.02 6.62 9.55
CA GLN A 141 8.59 5.28 9.17
C GLN A 141 9.73 4.60 8.44
N ASN A 142 10.20 3.49 9.00
CA ASN A 142 11.35 2.75 8.48
C ASN A 142 10.91 1.52 7.67
N ASP A 143 9.72 0.98 7.92
CA ASP A 143 9.19 -0.18 7.21
C ASP A 143 7.68 -0.32 7.37
N GLY A 144 7.08 -1.18 6.55
CA GLY A 144 5.69 -1.62 6.61
C GLY A 144 4.66 -0.53 6.29
N TYR A 145 3.41 -0.78 6.69
CA TYR A 145 2.26 0.08 6.40
C TYR A 145 1.72 0.75 7.67
N VAL A 146 1.49 2.06 7.60
CA VAL A 146 0.90 2.86 8.67
C VAL A 146 -0.19 3.76 8.07
N ARG A 147 -1.34 3.83 8.75
CA ARG A 147 -2.39 4.81 8.49
C ARG A 147 -2.29 5.94 9.51
N TYR A 148 -2.37 7.18 9.02
CA TYR A 148 -2.30 8.40 9.80
C TYR A 148 -3.65 9.11 9.72
N ASP A 149 -4.42 9.08 10.80
CA ASP A 149 -5.70 9.78 10.93
C ASP A 149 -5.50 10.99 11.84
N LEU A 150 -5.45 12.19 11.23
CA LEU A 150 -5.03 13.41 11.92
C LEU A 150 -6.21 14.23 12.40
N GLN A 151 -6.10 14.79 13.59
CA GLN A 151 -7.15 15.64 14.14
C GLN A 151 -7.25 16.97 13.38
N SER A 152 -8.48 17.42 13.08
CA SER A 152 -8.74 18.63 12.29
C SER A 152 -8.67 19.92 13.09
N SER A 153 -9.05 19.85 14.37
CA SER A 153 -9.16 21.02 15.25
C SER A 153 -8.01 21.06 16.25
N THR A 154 -6.99 21.85 15.96
CA THR A 154 -5.92 22.19 16.90
C THR A 154 -6.02 23.65 17.31
N PRO A 155 -5.76 24.01 18.59
CA PRO A 155 -5.81 25.41 19.05
C PRO A 155 -4.62 26.26 18.58
N TYR A 156 -3.71 25.69 17.78
CA TYR A 156 -2.46 26.30 17.35
C TYR A 156 -2.58 26.96 15.97
N GLU A 157 -1.85 28.06 15.76
CA GLU A 157 -1.81 28.81 14.49
C GLU A 157 -1.16 27.97 13.37
N GLN A 158 -0.15 27.19 13.71
CA GLN A 158 0.56 26.31 12.79
C GLN A 158 0.64 24.89 13.37
N THR A 159 0.19 23.91 12.60
CA THR A 159 0.32 22.49 12.93
C THR A 159 1.15 21.81 11.85
N ILE A 160 2.34 21.35 12.22
CA ILE A 160 3.28 20.67 11.33
C ILE A 160 3.25 19.19 11.66
N PHE A 161 2.78 18.38 10.70
CA PHE A 161 2.81 16.94 10.78
C PHE A 161 3.69 16.39 9.66
N ARG A 162 4.82 15.76 10.01
CA ARG A 162 5.79 15.27 9.03
C ARG A 162 6.15 13.82 9.30
N VAL A 163 6.16 13.02 8.25
CA VAL A 163 6.64 11.65 8.24
C VAL A 163 7.88 11.58 7.35
N ALA A 164 9.03 11.30 7.97
CA ALA A 164 10.24 10.98 7.26
C ALA A 164 10.17 9.52 6.79
N VAL A 165 10.46 9.31 5.51
CA VAL A 165 10.60 8.00 4.86
C VAL A 165 11.98 7.95 4.19
N PRO A 166 12.47 6.79 3.71
CA PRO A 166 13.74 6.74 3.01
C PRO A 166 13.82 7.78 1.87
N ASN A 167 14.83 8.63 1.91
CA ASN A 167 15.14 9.65 0.89
C ASN A 167 14.05 10.71 0.60
N ALA A 168 12.98 10.77 1.39
CA ALA A 168 11.90 11.76 1.22
C ALA A 168 11.22 12.13 2.55
N THR A 169 10.43 13.21 2.53
CA THR A 169 9.59 13.63 3.65
C THR A 169 8.18 13.90 3.15
N VAL A 170 7.19 13.38 3.87
CA VAL A 170 5.77 13.58 3.60
C VAL A 170 5.20 14.52 4.67
N GLU A 171 4.72 15.69 4.26
CA GLU A 171 4.00 16.62 5.12
C GLU A 171 2.49 16.39 4.95
N LEU A 172 1.81 16.14 6.06
CA LEU A 172 0.40 15.77 6.10
C LEU A 172 -0.42 16.96 6.62
N ALA A 173 -1.46 17.38 5.90
CA ALA A 173 -2.34 18.44 6.37
C ALA A 173 -3.20 17.95 7.56
N PRO A 174 -3.43 18.79 8.58
CA PRO A 174 -4.33 18.46 9.69
C PRO A 174 -5.74 18.09 9.21
N GLY A 175 -6.42 17.21 9.95
CA GLY A 175 -7.79 16.78 9.63
C GLY A 175 -7.92 15.77 8.49
N GLY A 176 -6.81 15.34 7.89
CA GLY A 176 -6.81 14.34 6.84
C GLY A 176 -6.53 12.92 7.32
N SER A 177 -6.75 11.96 6.41
CA SER A 177 -6.47 10.54 6.58
C SER A 177 -5.56 10.08 5.46
N TYR A 178 -4.42 9.48 5.83
CA TYR A 178 -3.32 9.18 4.92
C TYR A 178 -2.82 7.75 5.14
N SER A 179 -2.33 7.11 4.09
CA SER A 179 -1.59 5.85 4.20
C SER A 179 -0.19 6.00 3.61
N ILE A 180 0.79 5.42 4.30
CA ILE A 180 2.16 5.31 3.81
C ILE A 180 2.58 3.85 3.94
N ALA A 181 2.94 3.25 2.81
CA ALA A 181 3.41 1.87 2.72
C ALA A 181 4.85 1.84 2.23
N LEU A 182 5.76 1.27 3.02
CA LEU A 182 7.11 0.96 2.58
C LEU A 182 7.10 -0.49 2.13
N MET A 183 7.40 -0.71 0.86
CA MET A 183 7.41 -2.04 0.26
C MET A 183 8.79 -2.29 -0.34
N PRO A 184 9.31 -3.52 -0.25
CA PRO A 184 10.44 -3.92 -1.08
C PRO A 184 10.06 -3.78 -2.56
N GLY A 185 10.96 -3.17 -3.35
CA GLY A 185 10.81 -2.98 -4.78
C GLY A 185 10.82 -4.31 -5.53
N GLU A 186 10.18 -4.36 -6.68
CA GLU A 186 10.04 -5.61 -7.42
C GLU A 186 11.36 -6.07 -8.05
N ARG A 187 11.74 -7.31 -7.73
CA ARG A 187 12.85 -7.99 -8.39
C ARG A 187 12.42 -8.45 -9.77
N ARG A 188 12.91 -7.78 -10.82
CA ARG A 188 12.59 -8.14 -12.22
C ARG A 188 13.22 -9.46 -12.69
N VAL A 189 14.32 -9.91 -12.08
CA VAL A 189 14.99 -11.17 -12.46
C VAL A 189 15.52 -11.92 -11.24
N LEU A 190 15.15 -13.19 -11.10
CA LEU A 190 15.65 -14.10 -10.06
C LEU A 190 16.96 -14.77 -10.55
N PHE A 191 18.12 -14.19 -10.26
CA PHE A 191 19.40 -14.89 -10.34
C PHE A 191 19.77 -15.55 -8.99
N PRO A 192 20.25 -16.80 -8.97
CA PRO A 192 20.56 -17.52 -7.72
C PRO A 192 21.65 -16.88 -6.84
N ASN A 193 22.52 -16.03 -7.40
CA ASN A 193 23.73 -15.54 -6.72
C ASN A 193 23.78 -14.03 -6.46
N ASP A 194 22.67 -13.32 -6.67
CA ASP A 194 22.65 -11.87 -6.46
C ASP A 194 22.34 -11.53 -5.00
N ASN A 195 23.37 -11.12 -4.26
CA ASN A 195 23.24 -10.37 -2.99
C ASN A 195 22.82 -8.91 -3.25
N ILE A 196 21.81 -8.72 -4.10
CA ILE A 196 21.31 -7.39 -4.45
C ILE A 196 20.38 -6.92 -3.34
N ARG A 197 20.65 -5.72 -2.82
CA ARG A 197 19.71 -5.00 -1.96
C ARG A 197 18.44 -4.75 -2.76
N ILE A 198 17.33 -5.33 -2.31
CA ILE A 198 16.02 -4.94 -2.81
C ILE A 198 15.76 -3.52 -2.33
N GLU A 199 15.67 -2.59 -3.27
CA GLU A 199 15.45 -1.18 -2.98
C GLU A 199 14.01 -0.96 -2.51
N THR A 200 13.80 -0.10 -1.52
CA THR A 200 12.47 0.16 -0.96
C THR A 200 11.74 1.20 -1.81
N ILE A 201 10.50 0.91 -2.17
CA ILE A 201 9.55 1.88 -2.74
C ILE A 201 8.61 2.37 -1.63
N VAL A 202 8.18 3.63 -1.72
CA VAL A 202 7.22 4.20 -0.76
C VAL A 202 5.95 4.58 -1.49
N ASP A 203 4.82 4.02 -1.09
CA ASP A 203 3.50 4.39 -1.59
C ASP A 203 2.82 5.32 -0.60
N VAL A 204 2.48 6.53 -1.05
CA VAL A 204 1.77 7.53 -0.24
C VAL A 204 0.40 7.76 -0.86
N ALA A 205 -0.67 7.54 -0.11
CA ALA A 205 -2.04 7.78 -0.55
C ALA A 205 -2.83 8.65 0.41
N VAL A 206 -3.73 9.45 -0.14
CA VAL A 206 -4.56 10.40 0.60
C VAL A 206 -6.02 9.98 0.50
N ARG A 207 -6.63 9.63 1.63
CA ARG A 207 -8.07 9.35 1.71
C ARG A 207 -8.88 10.62 1.87
N SER A 208 -8.41 11.51 2.74
CA SER A 208 -8.98 12.84 2.97
C SER A 208 -7.86 13.83 3.32
N GLY A 209 -8.07 15.11 3.03
CA GLY A 209 -7.06 16.15 3.24
C GLY A 209 -6.11 16.30 2.06
N MET A 210 -4.88 16.70 2.35
CA MET A 210 -3.83 16.98 1.35
C MET A 210 -2.48 16.57 1.93
N ALA A 211 -1.64 15.92 1.11
CA ALA A 211 -0.26 15.62 1.47
C ALA A 211 0.71 16.28 0.50
N ARG A 212 1.89 16.66 1.01
CA ARG A 212 2.99 17.20 0.20
C ARG A 212 4.24 16.36 0.41
N ILE A 213 4.72 15.76 -0.66
CA ILE A 213 5.93 14.92 -0.69
C ILE A 213 7.10 15.78 -1.17
N GLN A 214 8.22 15.72 -0.47
CA GLN A 214 9.47 16.36 -0.86
C GLN A 214 10.60 15.32 -0.84
N GLY A 215 11.25 15.10 -1.97
CA GLY A 215 12.34 14.13 -2.09
C GLY A 215 12.99 14.21 -3.47
N GLY A 216 14.27 13.83 -3.57
CA GLY A 216 15.02 13.87 -4.84
C GLY A 216 15.15 15.27 -5.48
N GLY A 217 14.87 16.35 -4.74
CA GLY A 217 14.81 17.72 -5.28
C GLY A 217 13.47 18.09 -5.92
N GLU A 218 12.52 17.15 -5.98
CA GLU A 218 11.18 17.36 -6.50
C GLU A 218 10.14 17.50 -5.38
N THR A 219 8.96 18.01 -5.74
CA THR A 219 7.83 18.14 -4.83
C THR A 219 6.57 17.63 -5.50
N GLY A 220 5.90 16.68 -4.85
CA GLY A 220 4.57 16.20 -5.22
C GLY A 220 3.51 16.73 -4.26
N VAL A 221 2.32 17.03 -4.76
CA VAL A 221 1.14 17.36 -3.94
C VAL A 221 0.06 16.36 -4.28
N LEU A 222 -0.58 15.80 -3.26
CA LEU A 222 -1.65 14.82 -3.37
C LEU A 222 -2.92 15.37 -2.72
N GLN A 223 -4.05 15.21 -3.41
CA GLN A 223 -5.39 15.47 -2.91
C GLN A 223 -6.09 14.17 -2.51
N ALA A 224 -7.23 14.30 -1.83
CA ALA A 224 -8.10 13.17 -1.53
C ALA A 224 -8.41 12.33 -2.79
N GLY A 225 -8.20 11.02 -2.70
CA GLY A 225 -8.39 10.10 -3.81
C GLY A 225 -7.14 9.87 -4.66
N GLU A 226 -6.02 10.50 -4.33
CA GLU A 226 -4.76 10.38 -5.07
C GLU A 226 -3.69 9.64 -4.27
N ARG A 227 -2.73 9.07 -5.00
CA ARG A 227 -1.50 8.49 -4.48
C ARG A 227 -0.30 8.88 -5.35
N SER A 228 0.90 8.73 -4.81
CA SER A 228 2.16 8.82 -5.51
C SER A 228 3.12 7.77 -4.98
N VAL A 229 3.95 7.22 -5.87
CA VAL A 229 5.00 6.28 -5.50
C VAL A 229 6.32 7.04 -5.51
N ILE A 230 7.03 6.97 -4.39
CA ILE A 230 8.40 7.48 -4.26
C ILE A 230 9.34 6.34 -4.62
N ASP A 231 10.17 6.59 -5.63
CA ASP A 231 11.18 5.63 -6.06
C ASP A 231 12.32 5.51 -5.03
N PRO A 232 13.24 4.54 -5.19
CA PRO A 232 14.38 4.38 -4.29
C PRO A 232 15.32 5.59 -4.20
N ALA A 233 15.35 6.44 -5.23
CA ALA A 233 16.12 7.69 -5.24
C ALA A 233 15.43 8.82 -4.45
N GLY A 234 14.20 8.59 -3.98
CA GLY A 234 13.41 9.56 -3.23
C GLY A 234 12.56 10.46 -4.13
N ILE A 235 12.46 10.19 -5.43
CA ILE A 235 11.71 11.03 -6.37
C ILE A 235 10.25 10.59 -6.39
N PRO A 236 9.29 11.48 -6.08
CA PRO A 236 7.86 11.17 -6.16
C PRO A 236 7.38 11.10 -7.62
N SER A 237 6.59 10.07 -7.95
CA SER A 237 5.88 10.00 -9.22
C SER A 237 4.79 11.08 -9.31
N ALA A 238 4.29 11.32 -10.53
CA ALA A 238 3.06 12.08 -10.72
C ALA A 238 1.90 11.49 -9.88
N ALA A 239 1.01 12.38 -9.43
CA ALA A 239 -0.20 11.99 -8.73
C ALA A 239 -1.07 11.11 -9.63
N MET A 240 -1.55 10.00 -9.09
CA MET A 240 -2.42 9.05 -9.78
C MET A 240 -3.59 8.66 -8.88
N PRO A 241 -4.69 8.13 -9.43
CA PRO A 241 -5.79 7.62 -8.61
C PRO A 241 -5.32 6.62 -7.55
N ALA A 242 -5.86 6.71 -6.34
CA ALA A 242 -5.61 5.79 -5.22
C ALA A 242 -6.28 4.42 -5.46
N LEU A 243 -5.76 3.71 -6.46
CA LEU A 243 -6.18 2.39 -6.91
C LEU A 243 -4.95 1.48 -6.96
N TRP A 244 -5.09 0.25 -6.49
CA TRP A 244 -4.00 -0.73 -6.43
C TRP A 244 -4.41 -1.99 -7.19
N ASN A 245 -3.80 -2.23 -8.35
CA ASN A 245 -3.93 -3.53 -9.00
C ASN A 245 -3.02 -4.53 -8.27
N LEU A 246 -3.65 -5.51 -7.63
CA LEU A 246 -2.98 -6.55 -6.86
C LEU A 246 -2.56 -7.73 -7.74
N ILE A 247 -3.09 -7.81 -8.97
CA ILE A 247 -2.64 -8.74 -9.99
C ILE A 247 -1.49 -8.12 -10.77
N LYS A 248 -0.39 -8.85 -10.86
CA LYS A 248 0.73 -8.56 -11.75
C LYS A 248 0.47 -9.18 -13.12
N ASP A 249 0.98 -8.52 -14.16
CA ASP A 249 0.95 -9.05 -15.54
C ASP A 249 -0.48 -9.38 -16.00
N THR A 250 -1.30 -8.33 -16.00
CA THR A 250 -2.74 -8.38 -16.29
C THR A 250 -3.08 -8.90 -17.69
N ASN A 251 -2.19 -8.70 -18.65
CA ASN A 251 -2.39 -9.03 -20.07
C ASN A 251 -1.35 -10.03 -20.59
N PHE A 252 -0.68 -10.78 -19.72
CA PHE A 252 0.26 -11.86 -20.08
C PHE A 252 1.37 -11.45 -21.06
N ASN A 253 1.87 -10.22 -20.95
CA ASN A 253 2.83 -9.65 -21.89
C ASN A 253 4.25 -9.52 -21.31
N GLN A 254 4.44 -9.88 -20.04
CA GLN A 254 5.74 -9.76 -19.38
C GLN A 254 6.69 -10.91 -19.68
N TYR A 255 6.16 -12.08 -20.04
CA TYR A 255 6.93 -13.30 -20.28
C TYR A 255 6.47 -13.99 -21.56
N SER A 256 7.36 -14.79 -22.15
CA SER A 256 7.03 -15.70 -23.24
C SER A 256 6.27 -16.94 -22.76
N GLU A 257 5.60 -17.64 -23.68
CA GLU A 257 4.90 -18.90 -23.38
C GLU A 257 5.84 -19.94 -22.75
N GLU A 258 7.11 -20.01 -23.20
CA GLU A 258 8.12 -20.91 -22.64
C GLU A 258 8.45 -20.54 -21.18
N GLU A 259 8.64 -19.26 -20.88
CA GLU A 259 8.96 -18.79 -19.53
C GLU A 259 7.80 -18.99 -18.53
N TYR A 260 6.54 -18.89 -18.98
CA TYR A 260 5.39 -19.30 -18.17
C TYR A 260 5.39 -20.81 -17.93
N ASN A 261 5.58 -21.63 -18.98
CA ASN A 261 5.56 -23.08 -18.84
C ASN A 261 6.74 -23.64 -18.02
N ASN A 262 7.89 -22.94 -18.01
CA ASN A 262 9.06 -23.29 -17.18
C ASN A 262 8.77 -23.28 -15.66
N THR A 263 7.65 -22.70 -15.20
CA THR A 263 7.27 -22.76 -13.78
C THR A 263 6.87 -24.16 -13.32
N THR A 264 6.55 -25.06 -14.26
CA THR A 264 6.25 -26.48 -13.98
C THR A 264 7.52 -27.30 -13.70
N ILE A 265 8.68 -26.81 -14.14
CA ILE A 265 9.98 -27.49 -14.01
C ILE A 265 10.66 -26.99 -12.73
N THR A 266 10.90 -27.88 -11.77
CA THR A 266 11.46 -27.52 -10.45
C THR A 266 12.93 -27.91 -10.27
N ASP A 267 13.46 -28.79 -11.11
CA ASP A 267 14.79 -29.40 -11.01
C ASP A 267 15.88 -28.67 -11.82
N GLN A 268 15.52 -27.63 -12.57
CA GLN A 268 16.46 -26.86 -13.41
C GLN A 268 16.59 -25.39 -12.95
N PRO A 269 17.49 -25.07 -12.00
CA PRO A 269 17.54 -23.76 -11.36
C PRO A 269 17.91 -22.59 -12.30
N MET A 270 18.50 -22.88 -13.47
CA MET A 270 18.94 -21.87 -14.44
C MET A 270 17.88 -21.46 -15.46
N LEU A 271 16.71 -22.14 -15.49
CA LEU A 271 15.63 -21.77 -16.39
C LEU A 271 15.03 -20.41 -16.00
N ILE A 272 14.87 -19.54 -16.99
CA ILE A 272 14.10 -18.30 -16.84
C ILE A 272 12.63 -18.67 -16.70
N ARG A 273 11.97 -18.07 -15.70
CA ARG A 273 10.60 -18.37 -15.32
C ARG A 273 9.83 -17.07 -15.10
N SER A 274 8.56 -17.10 -15.43
CA SER A 274 7.60 -16.10 -14.96
C SER A 274 7.64 -16.01 -13.43
N ASN A 275 7.71 -14.79 -12.90
CA ASN A 275 7.55 -14.52 -11.47
C ASN A 275 6.14 -13.98 -11.12
N THR A 276 5.25 -13.90 -12.11
CA THR A 276 3.87 -13.38 -11.97
C THR A 276 2.87 -14.52 -11.92
N TRP A 277 2.72 -15.27 -13.01
CA TRP A 277 1.83 -16.41 -13.11
C TRP A 277 2.61 -17.73 -13.10
N GLN A 278 2.19 -18.66 -12.24
CA GLN A 278 2.71 -20.02 -12.18
C GLN A 278 1.74 -20.97 -12.88
N VAL A 279 2.17 -21.58 -13.98
CA VAL A 279 1.44 -22.66 -14.65
C VAL A 279 1.47 -23.92 -13.78
N TYR A 280 0.32 -24.57 -13.67
CA TYR A 280 0.18 -25.86 -12.99
C TYR A 280 -0.83 -26.75 -13.71
N SER A 281 -0.68 -28.05 -13.53
CA SER A 281 -1.59 -29.08 -14.04
C SER A 281 -1.85 -30.14 -12.99
N GLY A 282 -2.94 -30.88 -13.11
CA GLY A 282 -3.29 -31.96 -12.20
C GLY A 282 -4.29 -32.95 -12.79
N PRO A 283 -4.39 -34.17 -12.23
CA PRO A 283 -3.71 -34.63 -11.01
C PRO A 283 -2.19 -34.88 -11.19
N PRO A 284 -1.38 -34.78 -10.11
CA PRO A 284 0.06 -35.01 -10.19
C PRO A 284 0.40 -36.43 -10.66
N GLY A 285 1.37 -36.56 -11.56
CA GLY A 285 1.83 -37.86 -12.08
C GLY A 285 0.99 -38.45 -13.21
N ALA A 286 -0.12 -37.81 -13.60
CA ALA A 286 -0.79 -38.10 -14.86
C ALA A 286 0.01 -37.51 -16.03
N ASP A 287 -0.03 -38.17 -17.18
CA ASP A 287 0.55 -37.61 -18.41
C ASP A 287 -0.09 -36.26 -18.72
N ALA A 288 0.76 -35.26 -19.01
CA ALA A 288 0.30 -33.92 -19.33
C ALA A 288 -0.49 -33.92 -20.64
N THR A 289 -1.82 -33.94 -20.51
CA THR A 289 -2.76 -33.96 -21.65
C THR A 289 -3.44 -32.61 -21.86
N GLY A 290 -3.35 -31.71 -20.89
CA GLY A 290 -3.77 -30.31 -21.00
C GLY A 290 -2.57 -29.35 -21.01
N PHE A 291 -2.72 -28.24 -21.74
CA PHE A 291 -1.64 -27.31 -22.03
C PHE A 291 -2.05 -25.86 -21.77
N PHE A 292 -1.12 -25.10 -21.21
CA PHE A 292 -1.18 -23.64 -21.18
C PHE A 292 -0.44 -23.08 -22.40
N LYS A 293 -1.09 -22.16 -23.10
CA LYS A 293 -0.55 -21.42 -24.24
C LYS A 293 -0.84 -19.93 -24.13
N LEU A 294 -0.13 -19.13 -24.90
CA LEU A 294 -0.48 -17.73 -25.15
C LEU A 294 -1.15 -17.60 -26.51
N ALA A 295 -2.36 -17.05 -26.52
CA ALA A 295 -3.06 -16.70 -27.75
C ALA A 295 -2.92 -15.21 -28.03
N ASN A 296 -2.62 -14.85 -29.28
CA ASN A 296 -2.72 -13.48 -29.76
C ASN A 296 -4.18 -13.22 -30.17
N THR A 297 -4.83 -12.27 -29.52
CA THR A 297 -6.24 -11.95 -29.76
C THR A 297 -6.42 -10.45 -29.95
N CYS A 298 -7.45 -10.05 -30.69
CA CYS A 298 -7.90 -8.66 -30.65
C CYS A 298 -8.43 -8.32 -29.25
N PRO A 299 -8.33 -7.05 -28.82
CA PRO A 299 -8.80 -6.65 -27.50
C PRO A 299 -10.28 -7.01 -27.33
N PRO A 300 -10.66 -7.76 -26.28
CA PRO A 300 -12.06 -8.04 -25.98
C PRO A 300 -12.88 -6.73 -25.91
N PRO A 301 -14.13 -6.71 -26.39
CA PRO A 301 -14.94 -7.86 -26.80
C PRO A 301 -14.80 -8.25 -28.28
N GLN A 302 -13.79 -7.76 -29.01
CA GLN A 302 -13.67 -8.05 -30.44
C GLN A 302 -13.41 -9.54 -30.70
N ILE A 303 -14.20 -10.14 -31.58
CA ILE A 303 -14.16 -11.59 -31.90
C ILE A 303 -13.52 -11.84 -33.27
N THR A 304 -13.57 -10.85 -34.17
CA THR A 304 -13.38 -11.06 -35.62
C THR A 304 -11.92 -11.13 -36.08
N GLY A 305 -10.93 -11.12 -35.18
CA GLY A 305 -9.50 -11.24 -35.55
C GLY A 305 -8.97 -10.11 -36.46
N ASN A 306 -9.80 -9.10 -36.75
CA ASN A 306 -9.54 -8.03 -37.72
C ASN A 306 -9.04 -6.75 -37.03
N CYS A 307 -8.05 -6.88 -36.14
CA CYS A 307 -7.36 -5.75 -35.52
C CYS A 307 -5.96 -5.61 -36.11
N ALA A 308 -5.35 -4.43 -35.95
CA ALA A 308 -3.99 -4.23 -36.41
C ALA A 308 -3.00 -5.06 -35.56
N PRO A 309 -1.83 -5.49 -36.10
CA PRO A 309 -0.84 -6.24 -35.32
C PRO A 309 -0.39 -5.52 -34.04
N GLU A 310 -0.32 -4.19 -34.05
CA GLU A 310 -0.01 -3.38 -32.87
C GLU A 310 -1.12 -3.34 -31.81
N GLU A 311 -2.34 -3.78 -32.14
CA GLU A 311 -3.48 -3.85 -31.22
C GLU A 311 -3.66 -5.25 -30.61
N LEU A 312 -2.85 -6.23 -31.03
CA LEU A 312 -2.94 -7.60 -30.50
C LEU A 312 -2.55 -7.62 -29.02
N GLU A 313 -3.40 -8.26 -28.22
CA GLU A 313 -3.19 -8.53 -26.80
C GLU A 313 -3.01 -10.04 -26.59
N HIS A 314 -2.23 -10.43 -25.58
CA HIS A 314 -2.12 -11.83 -25.18
C HIS A 314 -3.31 -12.24 -24.30
N ALA A 315 -3.82 -13.44 -24.55
CA ALA A 315 -4.77 -14.14 -23.70
C ALA A 315 -4.15 -15.47 -23.24
N ALA A 316 -4.36 -15.81 -21.97
CA ALA A 316 -4.03 -17.14 -21.45
C ALA A 316 -5.02 -18.15 -22.06
N TRP A 317 -4.48 -19.21 -22.65
CA TRP A 317 -5.24 -20.23 -23.37
C TRP A 317 -5.04 -21.60 -22.72
N PHE A 318 -6.13 -22.20 -22.25
CA PHE A 318 -6.15 -23.55 -21.70
C PHE A 318 -6.76 -24.50 -22.72
N VAL A 319 -5.99 -25.52 -23.12
CA VAL A 319 -6.44 -26.46 -24.14
C VAL A 319 -6.15 -27.91 -23.73
N ARG A 320 -7.17 -28.75 -23.86
CA ARG A 320 -7.08 -30.21 -23.76
C ARG A 320 -8.00 -30.83 -24.79
N SER A 321 -7.50 -31.83 -25.50
CA SER A 321 -8.21 -32.47 -26.60
C SER A 321 -7.84 -33.94 -26.72
N GLY A 322 -8.56 -34.66 -27.60
CA GLY A 322 -8.28 -36.06 -27.91
C GLY A 322 -9.34 -37.03 -27.40
N GLY A 323 -10.53 -36.56 -27.03
CA GLY A 323 -11.60 -37.42 -26.55
C GLY A 323 -11.32 -37.94 -25.15
N GLN A 324 -10.73 -37.11 -24.30
CA GLN A 324 -10.38 -37.50 -22.93
C GLN A 324 -11.66 -37.83 -22.14
N ILE A 325 -11.56 -38.79 -21.22
CA ILE A 325 -12.71 -39.26 -20.43
C ILE A 325 -12.50 -39.14 -18.91
N GLU A 326 -11.37 -38.60 -18.49
CA GLU A 326 -11.03 -38.35 -17.09
C GLU A 326 -10.80 -36.86 -16.89
N GLY A 327 -11.15 -36.33 -15.72
CA GLY A 327 -10.92 -34.93 -15.37
C GLY A 327 -9.43 -34.58 -15.27
N PHE A 328 -9.03 -33.46 -15.86
CA PHE A 328 -7.68 -32.92 -15.76
C PHE A 328 -7.72 -31.40 -15.65
N THR A 329 -6.95 -30.86 -14.71
CA THR A 329 -6.82 -29.44 -14.49
C THR A 329 -5.61 -28.90 -15.25
N THR A 330 -5.81 -27.78 -15.96
CA THR A 330 -4.72 -26.95 -16.49
C THR A 330 -4.99 -25.52 -16.07
N GLY A 331 -4.03 -24.84 -15.47
CA GLY A 331 -4.27 -23.50 -14.96
C GLY A 331 -3.03 -22.69 -14.69
N ILE A 332 -3.28 -21.46 -14.28
CA ILE A 332 -2.31 -20.49 -13.79
C ILE A 332 -2.71 -20.02 -12.39
N ARG A 333 -1.71 -19.74 -11.57
CA ARG A 333 -1.90 -19.21 -10.21
C ARG A 333 -0.94 -18.07 -9.96
N GLN A 334 -1.43 -17.01 -9.35
CA GLN A 334 -0.60 -15.95 -8.79
C GLN A 334 -0.75 -15.96 -7.26
N MET A 335 0.37 -16.20 -6.59
CA MET A 335 0.48 -15.95 -5.15
C MET A 335 0.61 -14.44 -4.96
N LEU A 336 -0.21 -13.85 -4.10
CA LEU A 336 -0.22 -12.40 -3.92
C LEU A 336 0.82 -11.95 -2.89
N GLY A 337 1.09 -10.65 -2.91
CA GLY A 337 2.06 -10.00 -2.03
C GLY A 337 3.50 -10.22 -2.48
N TYR A 338 4.42 -9.43 -1.90
CA TYR A 338 5.82 -9.45 -2.30
C TYR A 338 6.53 -10.78 -2.00
N THR A 339 6.16 -11.43 -0.89
CA THR A 339 6.75 -12.69 -0.41
C THR A 339 6.01 -13.93 -0.92
N ASN A 340 5.02 -13.78 -1.83
CA ASN A 340 4.17 -14.87 -2.30
C ASN A 340 3.43 -15.61 -1.17
N THR A 341 3.21 -14.94 -0.03
CA THR A 341 2.46 -15.51 1.10
C THR A 341 1.01 -15.06 1.12
N GLY A 342 0.66 -14.04 0.34
CA GLY A 342 -0.62 -13.33 0.32
C GLY A 342 -0.49 -11.85 0.71
N ILE A 343 -1.60 -11.12 0.62
CA ILE A 343 -1.70 -9.70 0.93
C ILE A 343 -2.87 -9.42 1.87
N ASP A 344 -2.65 -8.51 2.81
CA ASP A 344 -3.71 -7.95 3.65
C ASP A 344 -4.61 -7.03 2.80
N ILE A 345 -5.89 -7.35 2.75
CA ILE A 345 -6.91 -6.61 2.01
C ILE A 345 -7.89 -5.86 2.93
N SER A 346 -7.62 -5.83 4.25
CA SER A 346 -8.55 -5.27 5.24
C SER A 346 -8.84 -3.79 5.02
N GLU A 347 -7.87 -3.05 4.47
CA GLU A 347 -7.96 -1.59 4.25
C GLU A 347 -8.68 -1.21 2.95
N TYR A 348 -8.93 -2.16 2.06
CA TYR A 348 -9.69 -1.88 0.84
C TYR A 348 -11.18 -1.91 1.16
N ARG A 349 -11.89 -0.82 0.86
CA ARG A 349 -13.35 -0.75 0.96
C ARG A 349 -14.03 -1.37 -0.25
N SER A 350 -13.41 -1.25 -1.42
CA SER A 350 -13.78 -1.97 -2.63
C SER A 350 -12.61 -2.80 -3.12
N LEU A 351 -12.90 -4.02 -3.60
CA LEU A 351 -11.91 -4.92 -4.18
C LEU A 351 -12.50 -5.57 -5.43
N VAL A 352 -12.34 -4.90 -6.57
CA VAL A 352 -12.98 -5.31 -7.83
C VAL A 352 -12.08 -6.28 -8.58
N PHE A 353 -12.54 -7.52 -8.73
CA PHE A 353 -11.95 -8.49 -9.65
C PHE A 353 -12.59 -8.36 -11.02
N SER A 354 -11.77 -8.27 -12.07
CA SER A 354 -12.27 -8.22 -13.45
C SER A 354 -11.41 -9.02 -14.41
N MET A 355 -12.07 -9.69 -15.36
CA MET A 355 -11.42 -10.42 -16.45
C MET A 355 -12.38 -10.61 -17.63
N TRP A 356 -11.83 -10.92 -18.79
CA TRP A 356 -12.58 -11.43 -19.93
C TRP A 356 -12.43 -12.94 -20.04
N VAL A 357 -13.53 -13.62 -20.36
CA VAL A 357 -13.59 -15.08 -20.50
C VAL A 357 -14.21 -15.44 -21.84
N ARG A 358 -13.64 -16.44 -22.51
CA ARG A 358 -14.20 -17.01 -23.74
C ARG A 358 -14.04 -18.52 -23.71
N VAL A 359 -15.08 -19.23 -24.12
CA VAL A 359 -15.07 -20.69 -24.20
C VAL A 359 -15.43 -21.10 -25.62
N HIS A 360 -14.53 -21.83 -26.27
CA HIS A 360 -14.69 -22.38 -27.60
C HIS A 360 -15.28 -23.79 -27.55
N HIS A 361 -14.79 -24.60 -26.61
CA HIS A 361 -15.18 -25.99 -26.48
C HIS A 361 -15.17 -26.47 -25.03
N GLN A 362 -16.15 -27.31 -24.70
CA GLN A 362 -16.14 -28.21 -23.56
C GLN A 362 -16.79 -29.53 -23.99
N SER A 363 -16.20 -30.67 -23.66
CA SER A 363 -16.80 -31.98 -23.97
C SER A 363 -17.79 -32.45 -22.89
N ILE A 364 -17.59 -32.02 -21.64
CA ILE A 364 -18.57 -32.21 -20.57
C ILE A 364 -19.71 -31.23 -20.76
N ALA A 365 -20.94 -31.72 -20.76
CA ALA A 365 -22.12 -30.88 -20.78
C ALA A 365 -22.27 -30.14 -19.44
N LEU A 366 -22.57 -28.84 -19.51
CA LEU A 366 -22.80 -27.99 -18.34
C LEU A 366 -21.57 -27.94 -17.41
N THR A 367 -21.65 -28.56 -16.24
CA THR A 367 -20.69 -28.41 -15.13
C THR A 367 -20.18 -29.75 -14.56
N GLY A 368 -20.39 -30.85 -15.31
CA GLY A 368 -20.16 -32.21 -14.83
C GLY A 368 -21.29 -32.72 -13.92
N GLU A 369 -21.17 -33.96 -13.44
CA GLU A 369 -22.20 -34.56 -12.57
C GLU A 369 -22.21 -33.95 -11.16
N GLU A 370 -21.06 -33.51 -10.67
CA GLU A 370 -20.88 -32.93 -9.34
C GLU A 370 -20.83 -31.39 -9.34
N GLY A 371 -20.86 -30.75 -10.50
CA GLY A 371 -20.77 -29.29 -10.62
C GLY A 371 -19.35 -28.74 -10.49
N THR A 372 -18.31 -29.57 -10.57
CA THR A 372 -16.90 -29.23 -10.33
C THR A 372 -16.04 -29.19 -11.60
N GLU A 373 -16.64 -29.45 -12.77
CA GLU A 373 -15.94 -29.51 -14.07
C GLU A 373 -16.41 -28.37 -14.97
N CYS A 374 -15.55 -27.36 -15.15
CA CYS A 374 -15.86 -26.21 -15.98
C CYS A 374 -14.66 -25.83 -16.86
N PRO A 375 -14.90 -25.42 -18.12
CA PRO A 375 -13.83 -25.03 -19.05
C PRO A 375 -13.06 -23.79 -18.58
N VAL A 376 -13.64 -22.93 -17.73
CA VAL A 376 -12.89 -21.91 -16.98
C VAL A 376 -13.44 -21.84 -15.56
N MET A 377 -12.54 -21.83 -14.59
CA MET A 377 -12.80 -21.59 -13.19
C MET A 377 -11.86 -20.52 -12.66
N VAL A 378 -12.35 -19.73 -11.70
CA VAL A 378 -11.53 -18.79 -10.92
C VAL A 378 -11.64 -19.13 -9.46
N ARG A 379 -10.51 -19.32 -8.78
CA ARG A 379 -10.46 -19.61 -7.35
C ARG A 379 -9.73 -18.51 -6.61
N PHE A 380 -10.40 -17.99 -5.59
CA PHE A 380 -9.82 -17.11 -4.59
C PHE A 380 -9.52 -17.92 -3.34
N LEU A 381 -8.30 -17.82 -2.83
CA LEU A 381 -7.91 -18.45 -1.56
C LEU A 381 -7.71 -17.36 -0.51
N THR A 382 -8.55 -17.36 0.52
CA THR A 382 -8.64 -16.28 1.52
C THR A 382 -8.51 -16.79 2.94
N LYS A 383 -8.25 -15.86 3.86
CA LYS A 383 -8.38 -16.08 5.30
C LYS A 383 -9.17 -14.94 5.94
N ARG A 384 -9.87 -15.25 7.04
CA ARG A 384 -10.77 -14.31 7.70
C ARG A 384 -10.04 -13.27 8.54
N ALA A 385 -9.32 -13.68 9.59
CA ALA A 385 -8.79 -12.75 10.58
C ALA A 385 -7.31 -13.00 10.94
N ASN A 386 -6.88 -14.25 10.98
CA ASN A 386 -5.55 -14.64 11.44
C ASN A 386 -4.79 -15.52 10.41
N PRO A 387 -3.46 -15.41 10.31
CA PRO A 387 -2.61 -16.32 9.56
C PRO A 387 -2.80 -17.80 9.89
N THR A 388 -3.25 -18.14 11.10
CA THR A 388 -3.53 -19.53 11.50
C THR A 388 -4.94 -19.99 11.14
N ASP A 389 -5.82 -19.09 10.68
CA ASP A 389 -7.17 -19.48 10.26
C ASP A 389 -7.10 -20.46 9.09
N GLU A 390 -8.09 -21.36 9.07
CA GLU A 390 -8.33 -22.24 7.93
C GLU A 390 -8.58 -21.42 6.67
N GLU A 391 -8.06 -21.93 5.55
CA GLU A 391 -8.24 -21.28 4.27
C GLU A 391 -9.67 -21.44 3.78
N GLN A 392 -10.22 -20.36 3.25
CA GLN A 392 -11.54 -20.34 2.65
C GLN A 392 -11.38 -20.12 1.16
N GLU A 393 -12.01 -21.01 0.39
CA GLU A 393 -12.09 -20.86 -1.05
C GLU A 393 -13.45 -20.36 -1.51
N ARG A 394 -13.40 -19.54 -2.56
CA ARG A 394 -14.55 -19.18 -3.39
C ARG A 394 -14.19 -19.45 -4.82
N VAL A 395 -15.06 -20.16 -5.52
CA VAL A 395 -14.83 -20.57 -6.89
C VAL A 395 -15.92 -19.99 -7.79
N ILE A 396 -15.52 -19.52 -8.96
CA ILE A 396 -16.41 -19.16 -10.05
C ILE A 396 -16.24 -20.22 -11.13
N CYS A 397 -17.34 -20.70 -11.69
CA CYS A 397 -17.38 -21.62 -12.81
C CYS A 397 -18.04 -20.94 -14.01
N PHE A 398 -17.37 -20.97 -15.15
CA PHE A 398 -17.88 -20.53 -16.45
C PHE A 398 -18.06 -21.73 -17.34
N TYR A 399 -19.22 -21.84 -17.98
CA TYR A 399 -19.55 -22.90 -18.92
C TYR A 399 -20.50 -22.39 -20.00
N TYR A 400 -20.66 -23.10 -21.10
CA TYR A 400 -21.75 -22.87 -22.05
C TYR A 400 -22.70 -24.07 -22.09
N ALA A 401 -23.93 -23.83 -22.49
CA ALA A 401 -24.91 -24.87 -22.75
C ALA A 401 -25.42 -24.76 -24.19
N GLU A 402 -25.49 -25.86 -24.92
CA GLU A 402 -26.08 -25.88 -26.27
C GLU A 402 -27.61 -25.87 -26.23
N THR A 403 -28.20 -26.30 -25.11
CA THR A 403 -29.65 -26.30 -24.87
C THR A 403 -29.97 -25.74 -23.48
N THR A 404 -31.15 -25.15 -23.31
CA THR A 404 -31.61 -24.54 -22.04
C THR A 404 -32.40 -25.49 -21.14
N ASP A 405 -32.60 -26.74 -21.56
CA ASP A 405 -33.59 -27.64 -20.94
C ASP A 405 -33.05 -28.41 -19.72
N ARG A 406 -31.76 -28.28 -19.41
CA ARG A 406 -31.10 -28.98 -18.31
C ARG A 406 -30.37 -27.99 -17.41
N GLU A 407 -30.73 -27.99 -16.13
CA GLU A 407 -30.03 -27.22 -15.09
C GLU A 407 -28.63 -27.79 -14.82
N PRO A 408 -27.61 -26.95 -14.60
CA PRO A 408 -26.27 -27.40 -14.23
C PRO A 408 -26.27 -28.04 -12.84
N ALA A 409 -25.46 -29.09 -12.65
CA ALA A 409 -25.16 -29.58 -11.31
C ALA A 409 -24.39 -28.49 -10.54
N ARG A 410 -24.63 -28.40 -9.23
CA ARG A 410 -24.05 -27.36 -8.38
C ARG A 410 -23.36 -27.97 -7.17
N ALA A 411 -22.19 -27.45 -6.85
CA ALA A 411 -21.43 -27.74 -5.63
C ALA A 411 -21.43 -26.51 -4.72
N ASP A 412 -21.31 -26.76 -3.42
CA ASP A 412 -21.21 -25.72 -2.41
C ASP A 412 -19.95 -24.87 -2.61
N GLY A 413 -20.09 -23.54 -2.47
CA GLY A 413 -18.96 -22.60 -2.61
C GLY A 413 -18.57 -22.27 -4.05
N ILE A 414 -19.29 -22.78 -5.05
CA ILE A 414 -19.10 -22.46 -6.47
C ILE A 414 -20.24 -21.58 -7.00
N THR A 415 -19.89 -20.45 -7.61
CA THR A 415 -20.82 -19.57 -8.32
C THR A 415 -20.75 -19.83 -9.83
N TYR A 416 -21.90 -19.97 -10.48
CA TYR A 416 -21.98 -20.43 -11.87
C TYR A 416 -22.42 -19.33 -12.84
N TYR A 417 -21.71 -19.20 -13.95
CA TYR A 417 -22.03 -18.28 -15.04
C TYR A 417 -22.13 -19.04 -16.36
N GLN A 418 -23.33 -19.03 -16.95
CA GLN A 418 -23.54 -19.54 -18.30
C GLN A 418 -23.13 -18.48 -19.33
N LEU A 419 -22.27 -18.88 -20.27
CA LEU A 419 -21.74 -18.04 -21.33
C LEU A 419 -22.37 -18.36 -22.68
N GLN A 420 -22.30 -17.40 -23.59
CA GLN A 420 -22.48 -17.67 -25.02
C GLN A 420 -21.19 -18.27 -25.58
N LYS A 421 -21.31 -19.41 -26.28
CA LYS A 421 -20.19 -20.08 -26.95
C LYS A 421 -19.50 -19.12 -27.94
N ASP A 422 -18.17 -19.18 -27.98
CA ASP A 422 -17.29 -18.37 -28.84
C ASP A 422 -17.34 -16.85 -28.63
N ALA A 423 -18.09 -16.35 -27.65
CA ALA A 423 -18.18 -14.93 -27.32
C ALA A 423 -17.33 -14.57 -26.10
N TRP A 424 -16.81 -13.34 -26.09
CA TRP A 424 -16.18 -12.76 -24.91
C TRP A 424 -17.24 -12.34 -23.89
N TYR A 425 -17.08 -12.78 -22.65
CA TYR A 425 -17.86 -12.36 -21.50
C TYR A 425 -17.00 -11.57 -20.53
N HIS A 426 -17.48 -10.41 -20.09
CA HIS A 426 -16.79 -9.58 -19.10
C HIS A 426 -17.30 -9.92 -17.70
N LEU A 427 -16.40 -10.41 -16.85
CA LEU A 427 -16.64 -10.51 -15.42
C LEU A 427 -16.16 -9.23 -14.74
N SER A 428 -17.00 -8.66 -13.87
CA SER A 428 -16.61 -7.62 -12.93
C SER A 428 -17.39 -7.81 -11.63
N ILE A 429 -16.69 -8.14 -10.55
CA ILE A 429 -17.30 -8.39 -9.23
C ILE A 429 -16.54 -7.64 -8.15
N ASP A 430 -17.26 -7.04 -7.20
CA ASP A 430 -16.63 -6.53 -5.98
C ASP A 430 -16.58 -7.66 -4.94
N LEU A 431 -15.38 -8.13 -4.62
CA LEU A 431 -15.16 -9.17 -3.63
C LEU A 431 -15.58 -8.72 -2.22
N ARG A 432 -15.73 -7.42 -1.97
CA ARG A 432 -16.24 -6.86 -0.71
C ARG A 432 -17.76 -6.84 -0.61
N SER A 433 -18.48 -7.18 -1.67
CA SER A 433 -19.95 -7.25 -1.61
C SER A 433 -20.40 -8.38 -0.67
N THR A 434 -21.63 -8.26 -0.15
CA THR A 434 -22.22 -9.26 0.76
C THR A 434 -22.35 -10.66 0.15
N GLU A 435 -22.36 -10.76 -1.18
CA GLU A 435 -22.52 -12.01 -1.92
C GLU A 435 -21.21 -12.78 -2.10
N TRP A 436 -20.06 -12.12 -1.90
CA TRP A 436 -18.74 -12.71 -2.13
C TRP A 436 -18.00 -12.98 -0.81
N MET A 437 -17.12 -12.06 -0.42
CA MET A 437 -16.17 -12.27 0.67
C MET A 437 -15.99 -10.98 1.50
N PRO A 438 -17.07 -10.39 2.05
CA PRO A 438 -17.00 -9.11 2.73
C PRO A 438 -16.11 -9.16 3.98
N GLU A 439 -16.04 -10.33 4.63
CA GLU A 439 -15.28 -10.55 5.86
C GLU A 439 -13.82 -10.97 5.62
N ALA A 440 -13.42 -11.25 4.39
CA ALA A 440 -12.03 -11.62 4.10
C ALA A 440 -11.10 -10.45 4.41
N ARG A 441 -10.06 -10.70 5.21
CA ARG A 441 -9.00 -9.72 5.48
C ARG A 441 -7.71 -10.06 4.78
N TYR A 442 -7.60 -11.27 4.24
CA TYR A 442 -6.40 -11.71 3.56
C TYR A 442 -6.72 -12.48 2.30
N LEU A 443 -6.01 -12.15 1.23
CA LEU A 443 -6.07 -12.86 -0.04
C LEU A 443 -4.70 -13.46 -0.34
N ARG A 444 -4.64 -14.78 -0.35
CA ARG A 444 -3.40 -15.53 -0.56
C ARG A 444 -3.06 -15.68 -2.03
N SER A 445 -4.05 -16.04 -2.83
CA SER A 445 -3.83 -16.32 -4.25
C SER A 445 -5.10 -16.18 -5.06
N VAL A 446 -4.92 -15.90 -6.35
CA VAL A 446 -5.92 -16.04 -7.39
C VAL A 446 -5.44 -17.11 -8.37
N ALA A 447 -6.28 -18.09 -8.66
CA ALA A 447 -6.01 -19.11 -9.66
C ALA A 447 -7.09 -19.10 -10.74
N ILE A 448 -6.68 -19.27 -11.99
CA ILE A 448 -7.57 -19.39 -13.14
C ILE A 448 -7.22 -20.69 -13.84
N TYR A 449 -8.19 -21.57 -14.03
CA TYR A 449 -7.92 -22.91 -14.54
C TYR A 449 -9.11 -23.50 -15.28
N ALA A 450 -8.84 -24.39 -16.22
CA ALA A 450 -9.82 -25.28 -16.82
C ALA A 450 -9.80 -26.63 -16.10
N ASN A 451 -10.96 -27.22 -15.84
CA ASN A 451 -11.08 -28.56 -15.25
C ASN A 451 -12.18 -29.37 -15.96
N GLY A 452 -11.84 -30.58 -16.39
CA GLY A 452 -12.76 -31.49 -17.04
C GLY A 452 -12.05 -32.39 -18.04
N HIS A 453 -12.81 -32.96 -18.98
CA HIS A 453 -12.32 -33.88 -19.99
C HIS A 453 -11.55 -33.15 -21.11
N ASP A 454 -12.24 -32.63 -22.13
CA ASP A 454 -11.66 -31.77 -23.15
C ASP A 454 -12.21 -30.35 -23.00
N TYR A 455 -11.36 -29.36 -23.25
CA TYR A 455 -11.70 -27.95 -23.14
C TYR A 455 -10.81 -27.09 -24.05
N ASP A 456 -11.38 -25.99 -24.53
CA ASP A 456 -10.69 -24.93 -25.24
C ASP A 456 -11.24 -23.60 -24.75
N SER A 457 -10.44 -22.88 -23.95
CA SER A 457 -10.89 -21.66 -23.28
C SER A 457 -9.78 -20.62 -23.13
N GLN A 458 -10.17 -19.36 -23.18
CA GLN A 458 -9.28 -18.21 -23.14
C GLN A 458 -9.70 -17.22 -22.06
N VAL A 459 -8.71 -16.60 -21.42
CA VAL A 459 -8.91 -15.49 -20.47
C VAL A 459 -7.96 -14.35 -20.76
N ALA A 460 -8.45 -13.11 -20.64
CA ALA A 460 -7.68 -11.91 -20.94
C ALA A 460 -7.95 -10.79 -19.93
N ASN A 461 -7.00 -9.85 -19.81
CA ASN A 461 -7.10 -8.63 -18.99
C ASN A 461 -7.56 -8.90 -17.55
N VAL A 462 -6.81 -9.74 -16.84
CA VAL A 462 -7.08 -10.14 -15.45
C VAL A 462 -6.59 -9.06 -14.49
N SER A 463 -7.49 -8.53 -13.67
CA SER A 463 -7.18 -7.47 -12.72
C SER A 463 -7.87 -7.69 -11.37
N LEU A 464 -7.24 -7.18 -10.32
CA LEU A 464 -7.83 -7.11 -8.99
C LEU A 464 -7.52 -5.74 -8.40
N VAL A 465 -8.46 -4.82 -8.48
CA VAL A 465 -8.24 -3.42 -8.11
C VAL A 465 -8.82 -3.14 -6.73
N GLY A 466 -7.94 -2.87 -5.77
CA GLY A 466 -8.30 -2.39 -4.43
C GLY A 466 -8.44 -0.86 -4.40
N SER A 467 -9.39 -0.36 -3.61
CA SER A 467 -9.53 1.07 -3.30
C SER A 467 -9.92 1.29 -1.84
N HIS A 468 -9.53 2.44 -1.28
CA HIS A 468 -10.00 2.89 0.04
C HIS A 468 -11.37 3.57 -0.02
N PHE A 469 -11.92 3.77 -1.22
CA PHE A 469 -13.25 4.33 -1.46
C PHE A 469 -14.22 3.22 -1.84
N ASP A 470 -15.50 3.48 -1.65
CA ASP A 470 -16.54 2.53 -2.03
C ASP A 470 -16.64 2.46 -3.56
N ALA A 471 -16.98 1.28 -4.11
CA ALA A 471 -17.06 1.07 -5.56
C ALA A 471 -17.96 2.10 -6.27
N ASN A 472 -19.05 2.50 -5.60
CA ASN A 472 -20.03 3.46 -6.12
C ASN A 472 -19.51 4.90 -6.20
N GLU A 473 -18.41 5.21 -5.50
CA GLU A 473 -17.75 6.52 -5.55
C GLU A 473 -16.67 6.58 -6.65
N LEU A 474 -16.35 5.44 -7.27
CA LEU A 474 -15.39 5.33 -8.37
C LEU A 474 -16.12 5.38 -9.71
N SER A 475 -15.72 6.29 -10.60
CA SER A 475 -16.27 6.29 -11.97
C SER A 475 -15.79 5.06 -12.75
N PRO A 476 -16.61 4.48 -13.66
CA PRO A 476 -16.23 3.31 -14.46
C PRO A 476 -14.94 3.52 -15.28
N ALA A 477 -14.68 4.76 -15.72
CA ALA A 477 -13.45 5.11 -16.43
C ALA A 477 -12.19 4.99 -15.55
N ARG A 478 -12.31 5.20 -14.24
CA ARG A 478 -11.18 5.05 -13.28
C ARG A 478 -10.90 3.58 -12.94
N LEU A 479 -11.91 2.72 -12.95
CA LEU A 479 -11.76 1.28 -12.63
C LEU A 479 -11.07 0.48 -13.75
N LEU A 480 -11.12 0.97 -15.00
CA LEU A 480 -10.51 0.31 -16.16
C LEU A 480 -9.03 0.69 -16.39
N GLY A 481 -8.42 1.49 -15.51
CA GLY A 481 -6.98 1.79 -15.57
C GLY A 481 -6.50 2.44 -16.87
N ARG A 482 -7.37 3.18 -17.57
CA ARG A 482 -7.00 3.99 -18.74
C ARG A 482 -6.71 5.43 -18.38
#